data_AF-A0A0V0QN61-F1
#
_entry.id   AF-A0A0V0QN61-F1
#
_cell.length_a   1.000
_cell.length_b   1.000
_cell.length_c   1.000
_cell.angle_alpha   90.00
_cell.angle_beta   90.00
_cell.angle_gamma   90.00
#
_symmetry.space_group_name_H-M   'P 1'
#
loop_
_entity.id
_entity.type
_entity.pdbx_description
1 polymer ?
#
loop_
_entity_poly.entity_id
_entity_poly.type
_entity_poly.pdbx_seq_one_letter_code
_entity_poly.pdbx_strand_id
1 'polypeptide(L)'
;MEHKQQTKNNNRKNPTKTPKFLGLFCLNKKEGQTQVIQYAQENLNYLEQILQQQNCGLILDKQKMQILDKNIQNNIQQLQNGFNFPATLHITSLYCRNYKPQKKPEFINFKEGQLMDINIVGLIYIPNKIIFGIASVDQKQLMVENLCPHLTMFVKDCSPVYSNYVIHALFDKEQNGPLHQDFENGNIFDKNFKKVQIFDNLEVNCKKQQVIFIKNELNLCIPGITKTVY
;
A
#
# COMPACT_ATOMS: atom_id res chain seq x y z
N MET A 1 -31.09 40.70 14.13
CA MET A 1 -29.63 40.57 14.10
C MET A 1 -29.28 39.63 12.95
N GLU A 2 -28.94 40.21 11.80
CA GLU A 2 -28.66 39.47 10.56
C GLU A 2 -27.19 38.99 10.57
N HIS A 3 -26.99 37.67 10.53
CA HIS A 3 -25.68 37.08 10.35
C HIS A 3 -25.24 37.25 8.88
N LYS A 4 -24.41 38.27 8.62
CA LYS A 4 -23.68 38.40 7.36
C LYS A 4 -22.66 37.26 7.26
N GLN A 5 -22.96 36.26 6.43
CA GLN A 5 -21.99 35.26 5.99
C GLN A 5 -20.92 35.95 5.14
N GLN A 6 -19.69 36.02 5.67
CA GLN A 6 -18.51 36.41 4.91
C GLN A 6 -18.12 35.26 3.96
N THR A 7 -18.52 35.38 2.70
CA THR A 7 -17.95 34.60 1.60
C THR A 7 -16.53 35.09 1.33
N LYS A 8 -15.53 34.43 1.93
CA LYS A 8 -14.12 34.63 1.55
C LYS A 8 -13.92 34.13 0.12
N ASN A 9 -13.83 35.10 -0.79
CA ASN A 9 -13.51 34.89 -2.20
C ASN A 9 -12.07 34.38 -2.30
N ASN A 10 -11.90 33.06 -2.37
CA ASN A 10 -10.61 32.43 -2.63
C ASN A 10 -10.27 32.62 -4.11
N ASN A 11 -9.62 33.74 -4.43
CA ASN A 11 -8.89 33.92 -5.69
C ASN A 11 -7.79 32.86 -5.77
N ARG A 12 -8.14 31.66 -6.25
CA ARG A 12 -7.19 30.61 -6.62
C ARG A 12 -6.38 31.12 -7.80
N LYS A 13 -5.23 31.75 -7.54
CA LYS A 13 -4.20 31.95 -8.54
C LYS A 13 -3.93 30.58 -9.18
N ASN A 14 -4.14 30.47 -10.49
CA ASN A 14 -3.79 29.26 -11.24
C ASN A 14 -2.31 28.95 -10.92
N PRO A 15 -2.00 27.77 -10.36
CA PRO A 15 -0.63 27.43 -10.04
C PRO A 15 0.18 27.43 -11.33
N THR A 16 1.27 28.20 -11.35
CA THR A 16 2.17 28.31 -12.51
C THR A 16 2.97 27.03 -12.77
N LYS A 17 2.92 26.06 -11.86
CA LYS A 17 3.59 24.76 -11.97
C LYS A 17 2.58 23.63 -11.91
N THR A 18 2.65 22.71 -12.88
CA THR A 18 1.90 21.44 -12.83
C THR A 18 2.43 20.59 -11.67
N PRO A 19 1.57 20.09 -10.78
CA PRO A 19 1.99 19.13 -9.76
C PRO A 19 2.67 17.91 -10.37
N LYS A 20 3.60 17.28 -9.65
CA LYS A 20 4.13 15.95 -9.97
C LYS A 20 3.10 14.86 -9.65
N PHE A 21 2.44 14.95 -8.50
CA PHE A 21 1.39 14.02 -8.09
C PHE A 21 0.53 14.58 -6.94
N LEU A 22 -0.63 13.95 -6.74
CA LEU A 22 -1.55 14.16 -5.64
C LEU A 22 -1.55 12.93 -4.74
N GLY A 23 -1.81 13.09 -3.45
CA GLY A 23 -1.92 11.93 -2.56
C GLY A 23 -2.41 12.23 -1.16
N LEU A 24 -2.59 11.14 -0.41
CA LEU A 24 -2.90 11.13 1.02
C LEU A 24 -1.64 10.79 1.80
N PHE A 25 -1.14 11.74 2.58
CA PHE A 25 0.14 11.64 3.28
C PHE A 25 -0.08 11.42 4.76
N CYS A 26 0.74 10.58 5.38
CA CYS A 26 0.80 10.47 6.82
C CYS A 26 1.05 11.85 7.46
N LEU A 27 0.21 12.22 8.44
CA LEU A 27 0.25 13.52 9.09
C LEU A 27 1.52 13.68 9.96
N ASN A 28 1.85 12.64 10.72
CA ASN A 28 3.04 12.57 11.58
C ASN A 28 3.97 11.46 11.10
N LYS A 29 5.03 11.84 10.36
CA LYS A 29 5.95 10.87 9.75
C LYS A 29 6.56 9.90 10.75
N LYS A 30 7.03 10.36 11.91
CA LYS A 30 7.74 9.52 12.88
C LYS A 30 6.80 8.50 13.49
N GLU A 31 5.61 8.94 13.89
CA GLU A 31 4.58 8.08 14.46
C GLU A 31 4.06 7.07 13.43
N GLY A 32 3.77 7.52 12.20
CA GLY A 32 3.36 6.62 11.12
C GLY A 32 4.43 5.57 10.79
N GLN A 33 5.72 5.93 10.83
CA GLN A 33 6.80 4.95 10.67
C GLN A 33 6.80 3.90 11.78
N THR A 34 6.65 4.31 13.05
CA THR A 34 6.54 3.37 14.18
C THR A 34 5.36 2.41 14.00
N GLN A 35 4.19 2.94 13.64
CA GLN A 35 2.99 2.12 13.44
C GLN A 35 3.12 1.16 12.26
N VAL A 36 3.74 1.59 11.15
CA VAL A 36 4.01 0.74 9.99
C VAL A 36 5.01 -0.38 10.32
N ILE A 37 6.05 -0.11 11.11
CA ILE A 37 6.97 -1.15 11.60
C ILE A 37 6.21 -2.21 12.38
N GLN A 38 5.45 -1.77 13.40
CA GLN A 38 4.71 -2.68 14.25
C GLN A 38 3.74 -3.53 13.43
N TYR A 39 2.97 -2.90 12.54
CA TYR A 39 2.02 -3.60 11.67
C TYR A 39 2.69 -4.64 10.76
N ALA A 40 3.83 -4.29 10.14
CA ALA A 40 4.56 -5.22 9.30
C ALA A 40 5.12 -6.39 10.14
N GLN A 41 5.66 -6.13 11.33
CA GLN A 41 6.18 -7.16 12.23
C GLN A 41 5.08 -8.13 12.67
N GLU A 42 3.91 -7.63 13.08
CA GLU A 42 2.79 -8.47 13.50
C GLU A 42 2.26 -9.35 12.36
N ASN A 43 2.18 -8.83 11.13
CA ASN A 43 1.79 -9.62 9.97
C ASN A 43 2.83 -10.68 9.58
N LEU A 44 4.12 -10.37 9.69
CA LEU A 44 5.19 -11.34 9.43
C LEU A 44 5.25 -12.43 10.52
N ASN A 45 5.01 -12.09 11.78
CA ASN A 45 4.84 -13.06 12.86
C ASN A 45 3.65 -14.00 12.60
N TYR A 46 2.53 -13.44 12.14
CA TYR A 46 1.36 -14.23 11.78
C TYR A 46 1.66 -15.21 10.63
N LEU A 47 2.39 -14.76 9.60
CA LEU A 47 2.86 -15.63 8.53
C LEU A 47 3.72 -16.78 9.08
N GLU A 48 4.69 -16.49 9.96
CA GLU A 48 5.54 -17.50 10.58
C GLU A 48 4.72 -18.56 11.33
N GLN A 49 3.72 -18.14 12.11
CA GLN A 49 2.82 -19.05 12.82
C GLN A 49 2.05 -19.99 11.88
N ILE A 50 1.49 -19.46 10.79
CA ILE A 50 0.76 -20.27 9.80
C ILE A 50 1.69 -21.31 9.17
N LEU A 51 2.91 -20.92 8.83
CA LEU A 51 3.89 -21.80 8.23
C LEU A 51 4.35 -22.91 9.19
N GLN A 52 4.54 -22.58 10.48
CA GLN A 52 4.84 -23.57 11.51
C GLN A 52 3.70 -24.58 11.70
N GLN A 53 2.44 -24.14 11.68
CA GLN A 53 1.28 -25.01 11.83
C GLN A 53 1.11 -25.99 10.64
N GLN A 54 1.36 -25.53 9.42
CA GLN A 54 1.28 -26.36 8.22
C GLN A 54 2.34 -27.47 8.19
N ASN A 55 3.47 -27.26 8.86
CA ASN A 55 4.54 -28.26 9.01
C ASN A 55 4.25 -29.38 10.01
N CYS A 56 3.11 -29.35 10.71
CA CYS A 56 2.71 -30.44 11.61
C CYS A 56 2.10 -31.67 10.88
N GLY A 57 2.08 -31.69 9.54
CA GLY A 57 1.58 -32.88 8.81
C GLY A 57 1.74 -32.92 7.29
N LEU A 58 2.19 -31.84 6.63
CA LEU A 58 2.35 -31.83 5.18
C LEU A 58 3.80 -31.53 4.79
N ILE A 59 4.31 -32.36 3.88
CA ILE A 59 5.61 -32.23 3.21
C ILE A 59 5.52 -31.05 2.24
N LEU A 60 5.35 -29.83 2.76
CA LEU A 60 5.80 -28.65 2.07
C LEU A 60 7.32 -28.68 2.14
N ASP A 61 7.93 -28.67 0.97
CA ASP A 61 9.35 -28.79 0.70
C ASP A 61 10.20 -28.09 1.79
N LYS A 62 10.76 -28.87 2.72
CA LYS A 62 11.47 -28.37 3.92
C LYS A 62 12.58 -27.36 3.55
N GLN A 63 13.13 -27.44 2.33
CA GLN A 63 14.12 -26.49 1.83
C GLN A 63 13.51 -25.10 1.56
N LYS A 64 12.29 -25.03 1.01
CA LYS A 64 11.58 -23.76 0.78
C LYS A 64 11.19 -23.09 2.09
N MET A 65 10.74 -23.89 3.06
CA MET A 65 10.45 -23.45 4.42
C MET A 65 11.70 -22.94 5.15
N GLN A 66 12.84 -23.63 5.06
CA GLN A 66 14.09 -23.17 5.69
C GLN A 66 14.61 -21.85 5.12
N ILE A 67 14.40 -21.59 3.83
CA ILE A 67 14.74 -20.30 3.22
C ILE A 67 13.77 -19.21 3.72
N LEU A 68 12.48 -19.50 3.86
CA LEU A 68 11.51 -18.55 4.41
C LEU A 68 11.73 -18.30 5.91
N ASP A 69 11.91 -19.34 6.72
CA ASP A 69 12.09 -19.28 8.18
C ASP A 69 13.38 -18.55 8.58
N LYS A 70 14.52 -18.88 7.94
CA LYS A 70 15.77 -18.14 8.18
C LYS A 70 15.69 -16.69 7.73
N ASN A 71 14.92 -16.41 6.67
CA ASN A 71 14.71 -15.04 6.25
C ASN A 71 13.77 -14.33 7.23
N ILE A 72 12.59 -14.86 7.59
CA ILE A 72 11.59 -14.20 8.42
C ILE A 72 12.10 -13.90 9.84
N GLN A 73 12.74 -14.86 10.52
CA GLN A 73 13.29 -14.63 11.87
C GLN A 73 14.42 -13.59 11.87
N ASN A 74 15.25 -13.58 10.82
CA ASN A 74 16.23 -12.51 10.65
C ASN A 74 15.60 -11.20 10.15
N ASN A 75 14.49 -11.25 9.41
CA ASN A 75 13.85 -10.10 8.76
C ASN A 75 13.23 -9.13 9.75
N ILE A 76 12.80 -9.54 10.94
CA ILE A 76 12.26 -8.57 11.91
C ILE A 76 13.36 -7.62 12.42
N GLN A 77 14.56 -8.15 12.66
CA GLN A 77 15.76 -7.35 12.94
C GLN A 77 16.39 -6.75 11.66
N GLN A 78 16.28 -7.41 10.50
CA GLN A 78 16.79 -6.90 9.21
C GLN A 78 15.85 -5.92 8.49
N LEU A 79 14.60 -5.78 8.91
CA LEU A 79 13.76 -4.63 8.53
C LEU A 79 14.43 -3.34 8.99
N GLN A 80 15.20 -3.42 10.07
CA GLN A 80 16.10 -2.35 10.51
C GLN A 80 17.46 -2.43 9.79
N ASN A 81 17.98 -3.63 9.50
CA ASN A 81 19.23 -3.84 8.76
C ASN A 81 19.01 -4.14 7.26
N GLY A 82 18.72 -3.09 6.47
CA GLY A 82 18.83 -3.12 5.00
C GLY A 82 17.58 -2.71 4.24
N PHE A 83 16.42 -2.68 4.87
CA PHE A 83 15.27 -1.98 4.32
C PHE A 83 15.34 -0.49 4.67
N ASN A 84 14.99 0.34 3.71
CA ASN A 84 14.88 1.79 3.85
C ASN A 84 13.41 2.17 3.85
N PHE A 85 13.06 3.16 4.67
CA PHE A 85 11.77 3.84 4.55
C PHE A 85 11.75 4.70 3.29
N PRO A 86 10.59 4.79 2.61
CA PRO A 86 10.41 5.86 1.63
C PRO A 86 10.52 7.22 2.31
N ALA A 87 10.88 8.24 1.54
CA ALA A 87 11.02 9.61 2.06
C ALA A 87 9.72 10.12 2.72
N THR A 88 8.57 9.68 2.20
CA THR A 88 7.23 9.99 2.73
C THR A 88 6.35 8.74 2.73
N LEU A 89 5.60 8.52 3.80
CA LEU A 89 4.53 7.53 3.85
C LEU A 89 3.26 8.15 3.27
N HIS A 90 2.80 7.64 2.14
CA HIS A 90 1.65 8.18 1.43
C HIS A 90 1.02 7.16 0.50
N ILE A 91 -0.25 7.40 0.16
CA ILE A 91 -0.96 6.78 -0.94
C ILE A 91 -0.97 7.78 -2.09
N THR A 92 -0.47 7.39 -3.25
CA THR A 92 -0.59 8.21 -4.47
C THR A 92 -2.02 8.10 -4.99
N SER A 93 -2.72 9.22 -5.12
CA SER A 93 -4.06 9.25 -5.70
C SER A 93 -4.05 9.53 -7.19
N LEU A 94 -3.13 10.37 -7.68
CA LEU A 94 -2.99 10.70 -9.10
C LEU A 94 -1.55 11.08 -9.42
N TYR A 95 -0.97 10.49 -10.49
CA TYR A 95 0.36 10.87 -10.99
C TYR A 95 0.25 11.80 -12.21
N CYS A 96 0.90 12.96 -12.16
CA CYS A 96 0.63 14.08 -13.08
C CYS A 96 1.73 14.34 -14.13
N ARG A 97 2.87 13.61 -14.11
CA ARG A 97 4.09 13.96 -14.86
C ARG A 97 3.92 14.12 -16.37
N ASN A 98 2.95 13.43 -17.00
CA ASN A 98 2.79 13.39 -18.46
C ASN A 98 1.42 13.88 -18.95
N TYR A 99 0.59 14.47 -18.08
CA TYR A 99 -0.80 14.79 -18.42
C TYR A 99 -1.12 16.27 -18.16
N LYS A 100 -2.22 16.72 -18.76
CA LYS A 100 -2.94 17.92 -18.31
C LYS A 100 -3.95 17.46 -17.26
N PRO A 101 -3.56 17.28 -15.98
CA PRO A 101 -4.41 16.63 -14.99
C PRO A 101 -5.69 17.43 -14.72
N GLN A 102 -5.72 18.73 -15.08
CA GLN A 102 -6.86 19.63 -14.97
C GLN A 102 -8.17 19.12 -15.61
N LYS A 103 -8.12 18.07 -16.45
CA LYS A 103 -9.32 17.45 -17.05
C LYS A 103 -9.80 16.18 -16.34
N LYS A 104 -9.03 15.64 -15.40
CA LYS A 104 -9.34 14.41 -14.68
C LYS A 104 -10.20 14.71 -13.44
N PRO A 105 -11.33 14.00 -13.22
CA PRO A 105 -12.17 14.19 -12.03
C PRO A 105 -11.39 14.12 -10.71
N GLU A 106 -10.41 13.22 -10.63
CA GLU A 106 -9.52 13.02 -9.49
C GLU A 106 -8.74 14.28 -9.15
N PHE A 107 -8.34 15.06 -10.15
CA PHE A 107 -7.65 16.33 -9.96
C PHE A 107 -8.62 17.47 -9.65
N ILE A 108 -9.73 17.57 -10.41
CA ILE A 108 -10.71 18.66 -10.29
C ILE A 108 -11.33 18.67 -8.89
N ASN A 109 -11.63 17.48 -8.36
CA ASN A 109 -12.29 17.30 -7.08
C ASN A 109 -11.31 17.22 -5.91
N PHE A 110 -10.00 17.18 -6.17
CA PHE A 110 -8.99 17.10 -5.12
C PHE A 110 -9.03 18.36 -4.24
N LYS A 111 -9.17 18.15 -2.93
CA LYS A 111 -9.10 19.20 -1.92
C LYS A 111 -7.87 18.96 -1.07
N GLU A 112 -6.87 19.83 -1.20
CA GLU A 112 -5.67 19.81 -0.36
C GLU A 112 -6.00 20.24 1.08
N GLY A 113 -5.32 19.63 2.06
CA GLY A 113 -5.50 19.90 3.49
C GLY A 113 -6.67 19.16 4.14
N GLN A 114 -7.34 18.25 3.43
CA GLN A 114 -8.40 17.42 3.99
C GLN A 114 -7.78 16.32 4.86
N LEU A 115 -8.24 16.23 6.11
CA LEU A 115 -7.86 15.16 7.03
C LEU A 115 -8.63 13.89 6.71
N MET A 116 -7.91 12.78 6.55
CA MET A 116 -8.47 11.46 6.25
C MET A 116 -7.54 10.38 6.78
N ASP A 117 -8.10 9.29 7.29
CA ASP A 117 -7.29 8.17 7.76
C ASP A 117 -6.79 7.30 6.60
N ILE A 118 -5.55 6.85 6.71
CA ILE A 118 -4.95 5.82 5.87
C ILE A 118 -5.21 4.47 6.53
N ASN A 119 -6.16 3.72 5.97
CA ASN A 119 -6.51 2.39 6.47
C ASN A 119 -5.80 1.32 5.65
N ILE A 120 -4.81 0.65 6.23
CA ILE A 120 -4.16 -0.51 5.62
C ILE A 120 -4.86 -1.78 6.10
N VAL A 121 -5.32 -2.58 5.14
CA VAL A 121 -6.10 -3.79 5.41
C VAL A 121 -5.33 -5.08 5.17
N GLY A 122 -4.25 -5.04 4.38
CA GLY A 122 -3.42 -6.21 4.13
C GLY A 122 -1.99 -5.82 3.80
N LEU A 123 -1.09 -6.81 3.82
CA LEU A 123 0.32 -6.64 3.56
C LEU A 123 0.72 -7.46 2.33
N ILE A 124 1.54 -6.88 1.46
CA ILE A 124 2.29 -7.62 0.46
C ILE A 124 3.76 -7.53 0.80
N TYR A 125 4.41 -8.69 0.77
CA TYR A 125 5.81 -8.86 1.05
C TYR A 125 6.49 -9.59 -0.10
N ILE A 126 7.58 -9.00 -0.61
CA ILE A 126 8.48 -9.64 -1.54
C ILE A 126 9.85 -9.70 -0.87
N PRO A 127 10.38 -10.92 -0.59
CA PRO A 127 11.63 -11.09 0.10
C PRO A 127 12.78 -10.27 -0.49
N ASN A 128 13.49 -9.57 0.40
CA ASN A 128 14.64 -8.70 0.07
C ASN A 128 14.35 -7.53 -0.91
N LYS A 129 13.08 -7.22 -1.21
CA LYS A 129 12.75 -6.16 -2.19
C LYS A 129 11.89 -5.06 -1.63
N ILE A 130 10.64 -5.38 -1.27
CA ILE A 130 9.63 -4.39 -0.91
C ILE A 130 8.60 -4.98 0.03
N ILE A 131 8.11 -4.14 0.94
CA ILE A 131 6.89 -4.36 1.72
C ILE A 131 6.00 -3.16 1.53
N PHE A 132 4.73 -3.42 1.24
CA PHE A 132 3.73 -2.38 1.11
C PHE A 132 2.37 -2.89 1.58
N GLY A 133 1.55 -1.96 2.06
CA GLY A 133 0.21 -2.26 2.53
C GLY A 133 -0.84 -1.98 1.46
N ILE A 134 -1.85 -2.85 1.37
CA ILE A 134 -3.09 -2.59 0.63
C ILE A 134 -3.95 -1.65 1.46
N ALA A 135 -4.36 -0.53 0.86
CA ALA A 135 -5.12 0.50 1.55
C ALA A 135 -6.59 0.50 1.11
N SER A 136 -7.47 0.72 2.08
CA SER A 136 -8.85 1.12 1.84
C SER A 136 -8.95 2.64 1.92
N VAL A 137 -9.48 3.26 0.86
CA VAL A 137 -9.68 4.70 0.76
C VAL A 137 -11.14 4.96 0.42
N ASP A 138 -11.78 5.88 1.14
CA ASP A 138 -13.13 6.32 0.78
C ASP A 138 -13.08 7.11 -0.54
N GLN A 139 -13.42 6.43 -1.63
CA GLN A 139 -13.43 6.97 -2.99
C GLN A 139 -14.40 8.15 -3.16
N LYS A 140 -15.36 8.35 -2.24
CA LYS A 140 -16.23 9.54 -2.23
C LYS A 140 -15.50 10.79 -1.74
N GLN A 141 -14.49 10.61 -0.90
CA GLN A 141 -13.70 11.70 -0.32
C GLN A 141 -12.40 11.96 -1.09
N LEU A 142 -11.74 10.89 -1.55
CA LEU A 142 -10.52 10.97 -2.33
C LEU A 142 -10.56 9.90 -3.43
N MET A 143 -10.70 10.35 -4.67
CA MET A 143 -10.60 9.46 -5.83
C MET A 143 -9.15 9.05 -6.04
N VAL A 144 -8.90 7.74 -6.19
CA VAL A 144 -7.58 7.16 -6.43
C VAL A 144 -7.58 6.50 -7.81
N GLU A 145 -6.69 6.96 -8.69
CA GLU A 145 -6.51 6.43 -10.05
C GLU A 145 -5.88 5.04 -10.07
N ASN A 146 -4.97 4.75 -9.12
CA ASN A 146 -4.28 3.48 -9.08
C ASN A 146 -5.27 2.32 -8.89
N LEU A 147 -5.05 1.22 -9.64
CA LEU A 147 -5.90 0.01 -9.62
C LEU A 147 -6.25 -0.44 -8.20
N CYS A 148 -5.26 -0.49 -7.32
CA CYS A 148 -5.43 -0.80 -5.90
C CYS A 148 -4.71 0.26 -5.06
N PRO A 149 -5.42 1.01 -4.20
CA PRO A 149 -4.78 1.95 -3.29
C PRO A 149 -3.79 1.22 -2.39
N HIS A 150 -2.60 1.77 -2.23
CA HIS A 150 -1.55 1.13 -1.46
C HIS A 150 -0.56 2.15 -0.90
N LEU A 151 0.13 1.74 0.16
CA LEU A 151 1.17 2.54 0.81
C LEU A 151 2.46 1.74 0.83
N THR A 152 3.49 2.25 0.15
CA THR A 152 4.84 1.68 0.25
C THR A 152 5.38 1.91 1.65
N MET A 153 5.85 0.84 2.30
CA MET A 153 6.29 0.87 3.70
C MET A 153 7.81 0.76 3.81
N PHE A 154 8.39 -0.21 3.10
CA PHE A 154 9.81 -0.53 3.13
C PHE A 154 10.32 -0.89 1.74
N VAL A 155 11.53 -0.44 1.38
CA VAL A 155 12.20 -0.79 0.11
C VAL A 155 13.68 -1.15 0.36
N LYS A 156 14.23 -2.12 -0.37
CA LYS A 156 15.65 -2.50 -0.30
C LYS A 156 16.29 -2.44 -1.68
N ASP A 157 16.11 -3.49 -2.49
CA ASP A 157 16.73 -3.61 -3.82
C ASP A 157 15.77 -3.25 -4.96
N CYS A 158 14.86 -2.30 -4.73
CA CYS A 158 13.97 -1.78 -5.76
C CYS A 158 13.46 -0.37 -5.43
N SER A 159 12.91 0.31 -6.43
CA SER A 159 12.26 1.61 -6.26
C SER A 159 10.79 1.46 -5.82
N PRO A 160 10.20 2.44 -5.11
CA PRO A 160 8.80 2.40 -4.68
C PRO A 160 7.78 2.11 -5.79
N VAL A 161 8.03 2.56 -7.03
CA VAL A 161 7.15 2.27 -8.18
C VAL A 161 6.96 0.76 -8.43
N TYR A 162 7.84 -0.08 -7.89
CA TYR A 162 7.76 -1.53 -8.01
C TYR A 162 6.47 -2.10 -7.39
N SER A 163 5.88 -1.44 -6.38
CA SER A 163 4.58 -1.84 -5.82
C SER A 163 3.46 -1.82 -6.86
N ASN A 164 3.49 -0.88 -7.83
CA ASN A 164 2.50 -0.84 -8.90
C ASN A 164 2.58 -2.09 -9.79
N TYR A 165 3.78 -2.51 -10.18
CA TYR A 165 3.95 -3.72 -11.00
C TYR A 165 3.43 -4.96 -10.28
N VAL A 166 3.65 -5.05 -8.96
CA VAL A 166 3.16 -6.16 -8.14
C VAL A 166 1.63 -6.13 -8.04
N ILE A 167 1.04 -4.94 -7.86
CA ILE A 167 -0.42 -4.77 -7.81
C ILE A 167 -1.07 -5.20 -9.12
N HIS A 168 -0.52 -4.79 -10.26
CA HIS A 168 -1.03 -5.23 -11.55
C HIS A 168 -0.92 -6.76 -11.69
N ALA A 169 0.24 -7.33 -11.37
CA ALA A 169 0.43 -8.78 -11.43
C ALA A 169 -0.54 -9.57 -10.51
N LEU A 170 -0.97 -9.00 -9.39
CA LEU A 170 -1.87 -9.66 -8.43
C LEU A 170 -3.36 -9.46 -8.73
N PHE A 171 -3.76 -8.24 -9.08
CA PHE A 171 -5.16 -7.82 -9.04
C PHE A 171 -5.73 -7.41 -10.41
N ASP A 172 -4.88 -7.23 -11.43
CA ASP A 172 -5.34 -6.80 -12.75
C ASP A 172 -5.98 -7.97 -13.50
N LYS A 173 -7.26 -7.81 -13.82
CA LYS A 173 -8.03 -8.81 -14.56
C LYS A 173 -7.48 -9.03 -15.97
N GLU A 174 -7.01 -7.99 -16.64
CA GLU A 174 -6.48 -8.10 -18.01
C GLU A 174 -5.18 -8.91 -18.04
N GLN A 175 -4.46 -8.97 -16.92
CA GLN A 175 -3.24 -9.77 -16.75
C GLN A 175 -3.52 -11.13 -16.07
N ASN A 176 -4.80 -11.50 -15.89
CA ASN A 176 -5.23 -12.68 -15.15
C ASN A 176 -4.62 -12.77 -13.74
N GLY A 177 -4.54 -11.63 -13.04
CA GLY A 177 -3.97 -11.55 -11.69
C GLY A 177 -4.68 -12.53 -10.74
N PRO A 178 -3.96 -13.36 -9.97
CA PRO A 178 -4.56 -14.47 -9.21
C PRO A 178 -5.50 -14.03 -8.08
N LEU A 179 -5.51 -12.74 -7.72
CA LEU A 179 -6.39 -12.17 -6.70
C LEU A 179 -7.43 -11.20 -7.28
N HIS A 180 -7.57 -11.10 -8.62
CA HIS A 180 -8.51 -10.15 -9.23
C HIS A 180 -9.96 -10.37 -8.77
N GLN A 181 -10.42 -11.62 -8.64
CA GLN A 181 -11.79 -11.92 -8.19
C GLN A 181 -12.02 -11.51 -6.73
N ASP A 182 -11.05 -11.82 -5.84
CA ASP A 182 -11.13 -11.39 -4.44
C ASP A 182 -11.14 -9.86 -4.31
N PHE A 183 -10.43 -9.18 -5.22
CA PHE A 183 -10.40 -7.72 -5.27
C PHE A 183 -11.72 -7.12 -5.79
N GLU A 184 -12.22 -7.58 -6.94
CA GLU A 184 -13.47 -7.10 -7.56
C GLU A 184 -14.69 -7.32 -6.65
N ASN A 185 -14.71 -8.45 -5.92
CA ASN A 185 -15.78 -8.76 -4.97
C ASN A 185 -15.66 -8.00 -3.64
N GLY A 186 -14.57 -7.27 -3.43
CA GLY A 186 -14.31 -6.54 -2.19
C GLY A 186 -13.86 -7.41 -1.00
N ASN A 187 -13.61 -8.71 -1.20
CA ASN A 187 -13.20 -9.64 -0.15
C ASN A 187 -11.93 -9.16 0.56
N ILE A 188 -10.97 -8.58 -0.18
CA ILE A 188 -9.71 -8.07 0.37
C ILE A 188 -9.94 -6.96 1.42
N PHE A 189 -11.05 -6.23 1.32
CA PHE A 189 -11.42 -5.16 2.23
C PHE A 189 -12.34 -5.62 3.38
N ASP A 190 -12.81 -6.87 3.35
CA ASP A 190 -13.60 -7.43 4.44
C ASP A 190 -12.70 -7.70 5.66
N LYS A 191 -13.19 -7.29 6.84
CA LYS A 191 -12.52 -7.51 8.12
C LYS A 191 -12.44 -9.00 8.49
N ASN A 192 -13.41 -9.79 8.05
CA ASN A 192 -13.48 -11.23 8.34
C ASN A 192 -12.66 -12.07 7.36
N PHE A 193 -12.27 -11.49 6.22
CA PHE A 193 -11.45 -12.20 5.24
C PHE A 193 -10.03 -12.35 5.79
N LYS A 194 -9.58 -13.61 5.91
CA LYS A 194 -8.20 -13.98 6.28
C LYS A 194 -7.63 -14.86 5.19
N LYS A 195 -6.45 -14.50 4.69
CA LYS A 195 -5.76 -15.24 3.64
C LYS A 195 -4.26 -14.99 3.73
N VAL A 196 -3.50 -16.08 3.79
CA VAL A 196 -2.07 -16.07 3.49
C VAL A 196 -1.89 -16.83 2.19
N GLN A 197 -1.30 -16.18 1.19
CA GLN A 197 -1.05 -16.83 -0.10
C GLN A 197 0.36 -16.51 -0.59
N ILE A 198 1.08 -17.56 -0.98
CA ILE A 198 2.43 -17.50 -1.51
C ILE A 198 2.38 -17.83 -3.01
N PHE A 199 2.91 -16.93 -3.82
CA PHE A 199 3.03 -17.07 -5.26
C PHE A 199 4.50 -17.23 -5.63
N ASP A 200 4.98 -18.45 -5.85
CA ASP A 200 6.41 -18.73 -6.06
C ASP A 200 6.98 -18.17 -7.37
N ASN A 201 6.16 -18.05 -8.40
CA ASN A 201 6.59 -17.72 -9.77
C ASN A 201 5.71 -16.64 -10.40
N LEU A 202 5.26 -15.66 -9.62
CA LEU A 202 4.47 -14.56 -10.17
C LEU A 202 5.35 -13.70 -11.06
N GLU A 203 4.94 -13.46 -12.30
CA GLU A 203 5.66 -12.57 -13.20
C GLU A 203 5.39 -11.11 -12.81
N VAL A 204 6.44 -10.42 -12.35
CA VAL A 204 6.40 -9.01 -11.96
C VAL A 204 7.49 -8.28 -12.73
N ASN A 205 7.10 -7.32 -13.58
CA ASN A 205 8.03 -6.53 -14.39
C ASN A 205 9.02 -7.44 -15.19
N CYS A 206 8.46 -8.40 -15.94
CA CYS A 206 9.18 -9.37 -16.76
C CYS A 206 10.15 -10.29 -15.99
N LYS A 207 9.98 -10.44 -14.67
CA LYS A 207 10.78 -11.34 -13.82
C LYS A 207 9.88 -12.19 -12.95
N LYS A 208 10.17 -13.48 -12.84
CA LYS A 208 9.52 -14.35 -11.86
C LYS A 208 9.95 -13.95 -10.45
N GLN A 209 8.99 -13.76 -9.57
CA GLN A 209 9.19 -13.35 -8.18
C GLN A 209 8.35 -14.23 -7.26
N GLN A 210 8.89 -14.47 -6.06
CA GLN A 210 8.07 -14.92 -4.96
C GLN A 210 7.34 -13.73 -4.35
N VAL A 211 6.01 -13.77 -4.32
CA VAL A 211 5.17 -12.72 -3.74
C VAL A 211 4.31 -13.34 -2.65
N ILE A 212 4.27 -12.69 -1.49
CA ILE A 212 3.50 -13.16 -0.35
C ILE A 212 2.42 -12.12 -0.05
N PHE A 213 1.17 -12.54 -0.14
CA PHE A 213 0.02 -11.76 0.29
C PHE A 213 -0.42 -12.23 1.68
N ILE A 214 -0.55 -11.28 2.60
CA ILE A 214 -0.95 -11.53 3.99
C ILE A 214 -2.14 -10.63 4.28
N LYS A 215 -3.27 -11.25 4.59
CA LYS A 215 -4.47 -10.57 5.07
C LYS A 215 -4.97 -11.31 6.31
N ASN A 216 -5.06 -10.61 7.42
CA ASN A 216 -5.62 -11.11 8.68
C ASN A 216 -6.61 -10.09 9.25
N GLU A 217 -6.90 -10.17 10.55
CA GLU A 217 -7.81 -9.24 11.24
C GLU A 217 -7.16 -7.90 11.58
N LEU A 218 -5.83 -7.82 11.50
CA LEU A 218 -5.09 -6.60 11.82
C LEU A 218 -5.30 -5.58 10.71
N ASN A 219 -5.81 -4.43 11.11
CA ASN A 219 -5.86 -3.24 10.26
C ASN A 219 -4.99 -2.17 10.92
N LEU A 220 -4.28 -1.41 10.09
CA LEU A 220 -3.52 -0.25 10.53
C LEU A 220 -4.26 1.01 10.09
N CYS A 221 -4.53 1.90 11.03
CA CYS A 221 -5.13 3.21 10.76
C CYS A 221 -4.12 4.29 11.13
N ILE A 222 -3.68 5.09 10.14
CA ILE A 222 -2.73 6.19 10.33
C ILE A 222 -3.43 7.50 9.97
N PRO A 223 -3.42 8.53 10.84
CA PRO A 223 -3.94 9.85 10.48
C PRO A 223 -3.22 10.42 9.26
N GLY A 224 -3.99 10.87 8.27
CA GLY A 224 -3.48 11.39 7.01
C GLY A 224 -4.03 12.77 6.65
N ILE A 225 -3.39 13.38 5.66
CA ILE A 225 -3.76 14.67 5.08
C ILE A 225 -3.51 14.67 3.57
N THR A 226 -4.47 15.14 2.80
CA THR A 226 -4.31 15.29 1.35
C THR A 226 -3.32 16.41 1.02
N LYS A 227 -2.35 16.14 0.14
CA LYS A 227 -1.35 17.13 -0.29
C LYS A 227 -1.05 17.04 -1.78
N THR A 228 -0.66 18.18 -2.33
CA THR A 228 -0.16 18.31 -3.70
C THR A 228 1.37 18.37 -3.67
N VAL A 229 2.04 17.56 -4.50
CA VAL A 229 3.50 17.61 -4.65
C VAL A 229 3.86 18.24 -5.98
N TYR A 230 4.69 19.29 -5.96
CA TYR A 230 5.14 20.05 -7.13
C TYR A 230 6.60 19.72 -7.51
#